data_AF-A0A444V3X3-F1
#
_entry.id   AF-A0A444V3X3-F1
#
_cell.length_a   1.000
_cell.length_b   1.000
_cell.length_c   1.000
_cell.angle_alpha   90.00
_cell.angle_beta   90.00
_cell.angle_gamma   90.00
#
_symmetry.space_group_name_H-M   'P 1'
#
loop_
_entity.id
_entity.type
_entity.pdbx_description
1 polymer ?
#
loop_
_entity_poly.entity_id
_entity_poly.type
_entity_poly.pdbx_seq_one_letter_code
_entity_poly.pdbx_strand_id
1 'polypeptide(L)'
;VAQAESWLHEQAQKEGWSKASKLQGRKTREGLIGLLLLGEQTAVMVEVNCETDFVARNVKFQQLVKEAALATLAHHQNKQASPASYTKYAALVVCHGEAGTLPEIGRRLGQHVVGEAPSSLGSLEDQPCGDLETRLLAQSFLPDPSRTVGQYVQERGVRVLDFVRFECGESVEPEQQT
;
A
#
# COMPACT_ATOMS: atom_id res chain seq x y z
N VAL A 1 -13.90 -5.49 -40.88
CA VAL A 1 -13.84 -5.57 -39.40
C VAL A 1 -12.45 -5.15 -38.90
N ALA A 2 -11.37 -5.84 -39.27
CA ALA A 2 -10.00 -5.50 -38.81
C ALA A 2 -9.56 -4.03 -39.01
N GLN A 3 -9.86 -3.42 -40.17
CA GLN A 3 -9.54 -1.99 -40.40
C GLN A 3 -10.33 -1.05 -39.47
N ALA A 4 -11.57 -1.41 -39.12
CA ALA A 4 -12.39 -0.62 -38.19
C ALA A 4 -11.88 -0.76 -36.74
N GLU A 5 -11.44 -1.95 -36.35
CA GLU A 5 -10.82 -2.20 -35.04
C GLU A 5 -9.52 -1.40 -34.89
N SER A 6 -8.64 -1.46 -35.88
CA SER A 6 -7.39 -0.67 -35.88
C SER A 6 -7.68 0.84 -35.79
N TRP A 7 -8.67 1.33 -36.51
CA TRP A 7 -9.08 2.73 -36.45
C TRP A 7 -9.61 3.12 -35.06
N LEU A 8 -10.44 2.28 -34.45
CA LEU A 8 -10.96 2.50 -33.09
C LEU A 8 -9.84 2.54 -32.04
N HIS A 9 -8.83 1.68 -32.15
CA HIS A 9 -7.68 1.70 -31.25
C HIS A 9 -6.89 3.01 -31.34
N GLU A 10 -6.63 3.51 -32.55
CA GLU A 10 -5.93 4.78 -32.73
C GLU A 10 -6.75 5.97 -32.20
N GLN A 11 -8.06 6.00 -32.48
CA GLN A 11 -8.93 7.06 -31.97
C GLN A 11 -9.11 7.00 -30.45
N ALA A 12 -9.16 5.81 -29.85
CA ALA A 12 -9.31 5.65 -28.41
C ALA A 12 -8.21 6.39 -27.62
N GLN A 13 -6.97 6.41 -28.14
CA GLN A 13 -5.89 7.16 -27.51
C GLN A 13 -6.14 8.67 -27.60
N LYS A 14 -6.40 9.21 -28.80
CA LYS A 14 -6.65 10.64 -28.99
C LYS A 14 -7.86 11.14 -28.18
N GLU A 15 -8.96 10.40 -28.20
CA GLU A 15 -10.15 10.72 -27.42
C GLU A 15 -9.91 10.58 -25.92
N GLY A 16 -9.13 9.58 -25.50
CA GLY A 16 -8.76 9.35 -24.11
C GLY A 16 -8.05 10.56 -23.51
N TRP A 17 -7.05 11.10 -24.22
CA TRP A 17 -6.33 12.31 -23.79
C TRP A 17 -7.27 13.53 -23.71
N SER A 18 -8.12 13.73 -24.72
CA SER A 18 -9.09 14.84 -24.71
C SER A 18 -10.09 14.74 -23.55
N LYS A 19 -10.60 13.54 -23.25
CA LYS A 19 -11.50 13.30 -22.11
C LYS A 19 -10.77 13.50 -20.78
N ALA A 20 -9.55 12.97 -20.64
CA ALA A 20 -8.75 13.15 -19.43
C ALA A 20 -8.51 14.63 -19.11
N SER A 21 -8.11 15.44 -20.10
CA SER A 21 -7.92 16.89 -19.91
C SER A 21 -9.21 17.61 -19.49
N LYS A 22 -10.38 17.20 -19.97
CA LYS A 22 -11.67 17.78 -19.56
C LYS A 22 -12.10 17.41 -18.15
N LEU A 23 -11.69 16.24 -17.68
CA LEU A 23 -11.99 15.72 -16.35
C LEU A 23 -10.95 16.12 -15.31
N GLN A 24 -9.80 16.67 -15.74
CA GLN A 24 -8.74 17.15 -14.89
C GLN A 24 -9.25 18.17 -13.86
N GLY A 25 -8.76 18.07 -12.63
CA GLY A 25 -9.12 18.96 -11.53
C GLY A 25 -10.39 18.57 -10.77
N ARG A 26 -11.12 17.54 -11.24
CA ARG A 26 -12.17 16.91 -10.43
C ARG A 26 -11.59 16.21 -9.22
N LYS A 27 -12.35 16.17 -8.12
CA LYS A 27 -11.93 15.49 -6.90
C LYS A 27 -11.99 13.97 -7.09
N THR A 28 -10.86 13.31 -6.89
CA THR A 28 -10.73 11.85 -6.93
C THR A 28 -10.25 11.35 -5.57
N ARG A 29 -11.19 11.08 -4.66
CA ARG A 29 -10.88 10.59 -3.30
C ARG A 29 -11.16 9.10 -3.11
N GLU A 30 -11.86 8.49 -4.06
CA GLU A 30 -12.05 7.04 -4.09
C GLU A 30 -10.92 6.39 -4.87
N GLY A 31 -10.84 5.06 -4.88
CA GLY A 31 -9.80 4.35 -5.62
C GLY A 31 -9.42 3.02 -5.00
N LEU A 32 -8.20 2.57 -5.32
CA LEU A 32 -7.61 1.36 -4.77
C LEU A 32 -6.11 1.56 -4.54
N ILE A 33 -5.61 0.89 -3.49
CA ILE A 33 -4.19 0.64 -3.33
C ILE A 33 -3.88 -0.73 -3.93
N GLY A 34 -2.96 -0.77 -4.89
CA GLY A 34 -2.37 -1.99 -5.42
C GLY A 34 -1.12 -2.38 -4.63
N LEU A 35 -1.07 -3.61 -4.14
CA LEU A 35 0.09 -4.19 -3.48
C LEU A 35 0.62 -5.39 -4.27
N LEU A 36 1.92 -5.38 -4.54
CA LEU A 36 2.58 -6.44 -5.29
C LEU A 36 3.93 -6.80 -4.65
N LEU A 37 4.16 -8.10 -4.46
CA LEU A 37 5.38 -8.64 -3.87
C LEU A 37 6.22 -9.35 -4.93
N LEU A 38 7.53 -9.20 -4.89
CA LEU A 38 8.47 -9.94 -5.72
C LEU A 38 9.43 -10.71 -4.80
N GLY A 39 9.14 -11.99 -4.58
CA GLY A 39 9.83 -12.78 -3.56
C GLY A 39 9.64 -12.16 -2.17
N GLU A 40 10.66 -12.29 -1.31
CA GLU A 40 10.61 -11.83 0.09
C GLU A 40 11.26 -10.45 0.32
N GLN A 41 11.97 -9.92 -0.67
CA GLN A 41 12.84 -8.74 -0.49
C GLN A 41 12.34 -7.50 -1.22
N THR A 42 11.34 -7.62 -2.10
CA THR A 42 10.88 -6.51 -2.93
C THR A 42 9.37 -6.45 -2.88
N ALA A 43 8.86 -5.25 -2.60
CA ALA A 43 7.45 -4.94 -2.54
C ALA A 43 7.20 -3.61 -3.24
N VAL A 44 6.06 -3.50 -3.90
CA VAL A 44 5.57 -2.29 -4.54
C VAL A 44 4.17 -2.03 -4.04
N MET A 45 3.92 -0.79 -3.65
CA MET A 45 2.60 -0.30 -3.26
C MET A 45 2.28 0.95 -4.08
N VAL A 46 1.13 0.98 -4.72
CA VAL A 46 0.67 2.10 -5.56
C VAL A 46 -0.74 2.48 -5.15
N GLU A 47 -1.05 3.77 -5.12
CA GLU A 47 -2.42 4.27 -4.99
C GLU A 47 -2.88 4.81 -6.34
N VAL A 48 -4.07 4.41 -6.78
CA VAL A 48 -4.71 4.96 -7.98
C VAL A 48 -6.12 5.42 -7.60
N ASN A 49 -6.36 6.72 -7.74
CA ASN A 49 -7.64 7.32 -7.39
C ASN A 49 -8.62 7.42 -8.56
N CYS A 50 -9.90 7.45 -8.23
CA CYS A 50 -11.02 7.74 -9.12
C CYS A 50 -12.09 8.58 -8.40
N GLU A 51 -13.11 9.02 -9.16
CA GLU A 51 -14.18 9.86 -8.60
C GLU A 51 -15.12 9.08 -7.67
N THR A 52 -15.39 7.81 -7.95
CA THR A 52 -16.39 7.00 -7.23
C THR A 52 -15.93 5.58 -6.94
N ASP A 53 -16.45 4.98 -5.86
CA ASP A 53 -16.20 3.60 -5.47
C ASP A 53 -16.74 2.57 -6.49
N PHE A 54 -17.81 2.93 -7.21
CA PHE A 54 -18.32 2.14 -8.34
C PHE A 54 -17.26 1.93 -9.43
N VAL A 55 -16.46 2.96 -9.72
CA VAL A 55 -15.33 2.85 -10.66
C VAL A 55 -14.22 1.99 -10.06
N ALA A 56 -13.88 2.19 -8.79
CA ALA A 56 -12.85 1.40 -8.10
C ALA A 56 -13.13 -0.10 -8.14
N ARG A 57 -14.40 -0.52 -8.03
CA ARG A 57 -14.82 -1.93 -8.09
C ARG A 57 -14.86 -2.52 -9.50
N ASN A 58 -14.67 -1.71 -10.54
CA ASN A 58 -14.69 -2.17 -11.93
C ASN A 58 -13.43 -2.96 -12.28
N VAL A 59 -13.58 -4.09 -12.97
CA VAL A 59 -12.45 -4.96 -13.38
C VAL A 59 -11.44 -4.22 -14.27
N LYS A 60 -11.88 -3.28 -15.12
CA LYS A 60 -10.97 -2.46 -15.93
C LYS A 60 -10.13 -1.51 -15.09
N PHE A 61 -10.70 -0.95 -14.02
CA PHE A 61 -9.96 -0.10 -13.08
C PHE A 61 -8.96 -0.93 -12.26
N GLN A 62 -9.36 -2.10 -11.77
CA GLN A 62 -8.44 -3.03 -11.09
C GLN A 62 -7.28 -3.45 -11.99
N GLN A 63 -7.55 -3.69 -13.29
CA GLN A 63 -6.51 -3.99 -14.27
C GLN A 63 -5.56 -2.80 -14.49
N LEU A 64 -6.06 -1.56 -14.51
CA LEU A 64 -5.22 -0.35 -14.54
C LEU A 64 -4.32 -0.26 -13.30
N VAL A 65 -4.84 -0.51 -12.10
CA VAL A 65 -4.06 -0.53 -10.86
C VAL A 65 -2.97 -1.60 -10.92
N LYS A 66 -3.29 -2.78 -11.46
CA LYS A 66 -2.32 -3.86 -11.70
C LYS A 66 -1.19 -3.42 -12.61
N GLU A 67 -1.54 -2.82 -13.74
CA GLU A 67 -0.58 -2.37 -14.75
C GLU A 67 0.33 -1.28 -14.19
N ALA A 68 -0.22 -0.36 -13.39
CA ALA A 68 0.57 0.63 -12.66
C ALA A 68 1.55 -0.03 -11.68
N ALA A 69 1.11 -0.99 -10.86
CA ALA A 69 1.97 -1.71 -9.93
C ALA A 69 3.09 -2.49 -10.66
N LEU A 70 2.76 -3.17 -11.75
CA LEU A 70 3.71 -3.90 -12.59
C LEU A 70 4.71 -2.97 -13.26
N ALA A 71 4.28 -1.81 -13.77
CA ALA A 71 5.16 -0.81 -14.35
C ALA A 71 6.12 -0.23 -13.31
N THR A 72 5.65 0.07 -12.11
CA THR A 72 6.49 0.52 -10.98
C THR A 72 7.51 -0.54 -10.58
N LEU A 73 7.10 -1.82 -10.52
CA LEU A 73 8.04 -2.91 -10.28
C LEU A 73 9.05 -3.04 -11.41
N ALA A 74 8.62 -2.98 -12.67
CA ALA A 74 9.51 -3.10 -13.84
C ALA A 74 10.53 -1.96 -13.89
N HIS A 75 10.12 -0.74 -13.51
CA HIS A 75 11.03 0.40 -13.35
C HIS A 75 12.07 0.14 -12.25
N HIS A 76 11.67 -0.50 -11.15
CA HIS A 76 12.57 -0.87 -10.06
C HIS A 76 13.49 -2.05 -10.41
N GLN A 77 13.01 -3.05 -11.15
CA GLN A 77 13.73 -4.30 -11.47
C GLN A 77 13.31 -4.92 -12.81
N ASN A 78 14.26 -5.53 -13.51
CA ASN A 78 14.01 -6.34 -14.70
C ASN A 78 13.64 -7.81 -14.35
N LYS A 79 12.58 -8.05 -13.55
CA LYS A 79 12.15 -9.40 -13.08
C LYS A 79 10.62 -9.58 -12.86
N GLN A 80 10.17 -10.84 -12.84
CA GLN A 80 8.75 -11.28 -12.85
C GLN A 80 8.02 -11.17 -11.50
N ALA A 81 6.88 -10.48 -11.51
CA ALA A 81 6.03 -10.12 -10.37
C ALA A 81 5.07 -11.23 -9.85
N SER A 82 4.63 -11.16 -8.59
CA SER A 82 3.47 -11.95 -8.10
C SER A 82 2.12 -11.31 -8.50
N PRO A 83 0.97 -11.98 -8.29
CA PRO A 83 -0.34 -11.39 -8.54
C PRO A 83 -0.58 -10.17 -7.64
N ALA A 84 -0.98 -9.03 -8.21
CA ALA A 84 -1.34 -7.84 -7.45
C ALA A 84 -2.61 -8.07 -6.61
N SER A 85 -2.61 -7.55 -5.39
CA SER A 85 -3.79 -7.44 -4.50
C SER A 85 -4.28 -5.99 -4.45
N TYR A 86 -5.59 -5.78 -4.29
CA TYR A 86 -6.18 -4.43 -4.23
C TYR A 86 -7.02 -4.24 -2.98
N THR A 87 -6.84 -3.12 -2.28
CA THR A 87 -7.45 -2.84 -0.98
C THR A 87 -7.60 -1.33 -0.73
N LYS A 88 -8.49 -0.94 0.20
CA LYS A 88 -8.62 0.46 0.66
C LYS A 88 -7.49 0.89 1.60
N TYR A 89 -6.96 -0.06 2.36
CA TYR A 89 -5.85 0.14 3.29
C TYR A 89 -4.77 -0.88 3.01
N ALA A 90 -3.50 -0.47 3.02
CA ALA A 90 -2.39 -1.41 2.90
C ALA A 90 -1.23 -0.95 3.77
N ALA A 91 -0.50 -1.94 4.30
CA ALA A 91 0.74 -1.70 5.01
C ALA A 91 1.83 -2.62 4.48
N LEU A 92 3.03 -2.08 4.34
CA LEU A 92 4.28 -2.81 4.17
C LEU A 92 5.08 -2.68 5.45
N VAL A 93 5.56 -3.81 5.98
CA VAL A 93 6.41 -3.82 7.17
C VAL A 93 7.70 -4.53 6.82
N VAL A 94 8.80 -3.79 6.88
CA VAL A 94 10.14 -4.31 6.60
C VAL A 94 10.67 -4.94 7.86
N CYS A 95 10.94 -6.25 7.82
CA CYS A 95 11.35 -7.02 8.97
C CYS A 95 12.64 -7.81 8.68
N HIS A 96 13.40 -8.07 9.73
CA HIS A 96 14.51 -9.01 9.74
C HIS A 96 14.23 -10.11 10.76
N GLY A 97 14.39 -11.38 10.39
CA GLY A 97 14.14 -12.54 11.25
C GLY A 97 14.24 -13.86 10.50
N GLU A 98 13.83 -14.96 11.13
CA GLU A 98 13.83 -16.29 10.52
C GLU A 98 12.70 -16.45 9.50
N ALA A 99 13.02 -16.86 8.26
CA ALA A 99 12.08 -16.87 7.13
C ALA A 99 10.78 -17.65 7.39
N GLY A 100 10.83 -18.73 8.19
CA GLY A 100 9.66 -19.57 8.49
C GLY A 100 8.58 -18.88 9.32
N THR A 101 8.92 -17.86 10.12
CA THR A 101 7.99 -17.20 11.04
C THR A 101 7.48 -15.86 10.51
N LEU A 102 8.23 -15.25 9.57
CA LEU A 102 7.93 -13.93 8.99
C LEU A 102 6.55 -13.83 8.32
N PRO A 103 6.00 -14.83 7.61
CA PRO A 103 4.70 -14.68 6.97
C PRO A 103 3.55 -14.44 7.96
N GLU A 104 3.53 -15.17 9.08
CA GLU A 104 2.49 -14.99 10.10
C GLU A 104 2.68 -13.67 10.86
N ILE A 105 3.91 -13.38 11.27
CA ILE A 105 4.26 -12.18 12.03
C ILE A 105 4.01 -10.94 11.16
N GLY A 106 4.49 -10.92 9.93
CA GLY A 106 4.31 -9.85 8.97
C GLY A 106 2.83 -9.56 8.69
N ARG A 107 1.99 -10.59 8.55
CA ARG A 107 0.54 -10.41 8.41
C ARG A 107 -0.07 -9.72 9.64
N ARG A 108 0.30 -10.14 10.85
CA ARG A 108 -0.21 -9.54 12.10
C ARG A 108 0.29 -8.11 12.29
N LEU A 109 1.56 -7.84 11.96
CA LEU A 109 2.12 -6.49 11.99
C LEU A 109 1.45 -5.59 10.96
N GLY A 110 1.22 -6.06 9.73
CA GLY A 110 0.49 -5.32 8.72
C GLY A 110 -0.94 -4.99 9.16
N GLN A 111 -1.64 -5.94 9.80
CA GLN A 111 -2.96 -5.69 10.39
C GLN A 111 -2.93 -4.62 11.48
N HIS A 112 -1.92 -4.68 12.36
CA HIS A 112 -1.74 -3.68 13.40
C HIS A 112 -1.44 -2.30 12.82
N VAL A 113 -0.49 -2.18 11.89
CA VAL A 113 -0.15 -0.91 11.23
C VAL A 113 -1.36 -0.31 10.52
N VAL A 114 -2.17 -1.13 9.83
CA VAL A 114 -3.42 -0.66 9.21
C VAL A 114 -4.40 -0.13 10.25
N GLY A 115 -4.57 -0.83 11.38
CA GLY A 115 -5.57 -0.52 12.41
C GLY A 115 -5.19 0.65 13.33
N GLU A 116 -3.94 0.68 13.79
CA GLU A 116 -3.45 1.65 14.78
C GLU A 116 -2.72 2.85 14.17
N ALA A 117 -2.52 2.84 12.84
CA ALA A 117 -1.94 3.94 12.05
C ALA A 117 -0.74 4.65 12.72
N PRO A 118 0.33 3.92 13.11
CA PRO A 118 1.51 4.55 13.69
C PRO A 118 2.15 5.53 12.72
N SER A 119 2.75 6.59 13.26
CA SER A 119 3.45 7.63 12.50
C SER A 119 4.97 7.46 12.49
N SER A 120 5.53 6.66 13.41
CA SER A 120 6.96 6.40 13.49
C SER A 120 7.26 5.02 14.07
N LEU A 121 8.48 4.51 13.88
CA LEU A 121 8.86 3.19 14.37
C LEU A 121 9.00 3.14 15.90
N GLY A 122 9.66 4.14 16.49
CA GLY A 122 10.05 4.13 17.90
C GLY A 122 11.22 3.20 18.21
N SER A 123 11.41 2.91 19.50
CA SER A 123 12.46 2.08 20.07
C SER A 123 11.88 0.99 20.99
N LEU A 124 12.64 -0.09 21.20
CA LEU A 124 12.28 -1.13 22.18
C LEU A 124 12.41 -0.67 23.63
N GLU A 125 13.14 0.43 23.86
CA GLU A 125 13.33 1.04 25.17
C GLU A 125 12.22 2.03 25.54
N ASP A 126 11.34 2.34 24.57
CA ASP A 126 10.26 3.28 24.77
C ASP A 126 9.23 2.75 25.76
N GLN A 127 8.78 3.62 26.65
CA GLN A 127 7.73 3.29 27.59
C GLN A 127 6.36 3.29 26.88
N PRO A 128 5.49 2.31 27.12
CA PRO A 128 4.17 2.25 26.49
C PRO A 128 3.33 3.49 26.86
N CYS A 129 2.77 4.18 25.87
CA CYS A 129 2.02 5.44 26.08
C CYS A 129 0.50 5.30 25.81
N GLY A 130 -0.09 4.14 26.15
CA GLY A 130 -1.53 3.92 26.06
C GLY A 130 -2.12 4.15 24.66
N ASP A 131 -3.40 4.53 24.60
CA ASP A 131 -4.19 4.56 23.36
C ASP A 131 -3.85 5.72 22.40
N LEU A 132 -2.99 6.66 22.82
CA LEU A 132 -2.53 7.78 22.00
C LEU A 132 -1.09 7.60 21.49
N GLU A 133 -0.52 6.41 21.71
CA GLU A 133 0.82 6.10 21.25
C GLU A 133 0.89 6.10 19.72
N THR A 134 1.88 6.80 19.18
CA THR A 134 2.08 6.99 17.74
C THR A 134 3.28 6.21 17.20
N ARG A 135 4.12 5.69 18.10
CA ARG A 135 5.31 4.89 17.78
C ARG A 135 4.95 3.41 17.74
N LEU A 136 5.13 2.78 16.59
CA LEU A 136 4.75 1.38 16.34
C LEU A 136 5.23 0.43 17.45
N LEU A 137 6.50 0.47 17.85
CA LEU A 137 7.05 -0.48 18.82
C LEU A 137 6.49 -0.30 20.24
N ALA A 138 6.02 0.90 20.59
CA ALA A 138 5.48 1.22 21.91
C ALA A 138 3.95 1.01 21.99
N GLN A 139 3.27 0.88 20.85
CA GLN A 139 1.82 0.65 20.79
C GLN A 139 1.43 -0.70 21.41
N SER A 140 0.26 -0.72 22.05
CA SER A 140 -0.40 -1.95 22.51
C SER A 140 -0.73 -2.84 21.32
N PHE A 141 -0.30 -4.09 21.33
CA PHE A 141 -0.43 -4.95 20.17
C PHE A 141 -1.90 -5.31 19.90
N LEU A 142 -2.45 -4.85 18.77
CA LEU A 142 -3.89 -4.97 18.45
C LEU A 142 -4.46 -6.40 18.63
N PRO A 143 -3.80 -7.49 18.16
CA PRO A 143 -4.29 -8.85 18.39
C PRO A 143 -4.20 -9.35 19.85
N ASP A 144 -3.36 -8.73 20.68
CA ASP A 144 -3.15 -9.07 22.09
C ASP A 144 -2.65 -7.84 22.87
N PRO A 145 -3.58 -7.01 23.41
CA PRO A 145 -3.24 -5.75 24.07
C PRO A 145 -2.46 -5.88 25.38
N SER A 146 -2.21 -7.11 25.86
CA SER A 146 -1.43 -7.33 27.09
C SER A 146 0.06 -7.02 26.95
N ARG A 147 0.55 -6.85 25.72
CA ARG A 147 1.95 -6.56 25.38
C ARG A 147 2.03 -5.51 24.28
N THR A 148 3.19 -4.88 24.15
CA THR A 148 3.46 -3.98 23.02
C THR A 148 3.86 -4.73 21.77
N VAL A 149 3.81 -4.07 20.61
CA VAL A 149 4.36 -4.60 19.36
C VAL A 149 5.84 -4.95 19.53
N GLY A 150 6.61 -4.09 20.18
CA GLY A 150 8.04 -4.30 20.45
C GLY A 150 8.30 -5.59 21.21
N GLN A 151 7.53 -5.84 22.28
CA GLN A 151 7.61 -7.09 23.05
C GLN A 151 7.22 -8.30 22.18
N TYR A 152 6.12 -8.19 21.42
CA TYR A 152 5.64 -9.26 20.55
C TYR A 152 6.68 -9.72 19.51
N VAL A 153 7.37 -8.78 18.85
CA VAL A 153 8.39 -9.11 17.83
C VAL A 153 9.70 -9.59 18.46
N GLN A 154 10.10 -9.01 19.59
CA GLN A 154 11.33 -9.38 20.29
C GLN A 154 11.29 -10.83 20.81
N GLU A 155 10.17 -11.26 21.39
CA GLU A 155 9.95 -12.65 21.82
C GLU A 155 10.08 -13.68 20.68
N ARG A 156 9.89 -13.24 19.43
CA ARG A 156 9.93 -14.09 18.23
C ARG A 156 11.23 -13.94 17.45
N GLY A 157 12.20 -13.19 17.98
CA GLY A 157 13.47 -12.94 17.29
C GLY A 157 13.31 -12.15 15.99
N VAL A 158 12.24 -11.35 15.87
CA VAL A 158 11.99 -10.48 14.71
C VAL A 158 12.30 -9.05 15.07
N ARG A 159 12.97 -8.34 14.17
CA ARG A 159 13.23 -6.91 14.25
C ARG A 159 12.50 -6.20 13.12
N VAL A 160 11.65 -5.23 13.47
CA VAL A 160 11.05 -4.31 12.50
C VAL A 160 12.09 -3.23 12.17
N LEU A 161 12.30 -3.00 10.88
CA LEU A 161 13.25 -2.01 10.36
C LEU A 161 12.53 -0.75 9.89
N ASP A 162 11.37 -0.90 9.26
CA ASP A 162 10.59 0.21 8.73
C ASP A 162 9.15 -0.24 8.43
N PHE A 163 8.25 0.71 8.19
CA PHE A 163 6.92 0.42 7.66
C PHE A 163 6.39 1.57 6.78
N VAL A 164 5.48 1.22 5.87
CA VAL A 164 4.73 2.18 5.05
C VAL A 164 3.27 1.81 5.16
N ARG A 165 2.40 2.79 5.40
CA ARG A 165 0.94 2.64 5.43
C ARG A 165 0.30 3.57 4.42
N PHE A 166 -0.55 3.05 3.55
CA PHE A 166 -1.41 3.84 2.68
C PHE A 166 -2.87 3.65 3.07
N GLU A 167 -3.64 4.74 3.03
CA GLU A 167 -5.09 4.77 3.00
C GLU A 167 -5.56 5.46 1.73
N CYS A 168 -6.37 4.77 0.92
CA CYS A 168 -6.84 5.32 -0.34
C CYS A 168 -7.68 6.59 -0.10
N GLY A 169 -7.29 7.69 -0.72
CA GLY A 169 -7.93 8.98 -0.61
C GLY A 169 -7.42 9.84 0.55
N GLU A 170 -6.39 9.39 1.27
CA GLU A 170 -5.74 10.16 2.33
C GLU A 170 -5.13 11.44 1.74
N SER A 171 -5.37 12.57 2.42
CA SER A 171 -4.83 13.86 1.96
C SER A 171 -3.38 13.95 2.41
N VAL A 172 -2.44 13.88 1.46
CA VAL A 172 -1.04 14.20 1.73
C VAL A 172 -0.95 15.71 1.91
N GLU A 173 -0.99 16.19 3.16
CA GLU A 173 -0.61 17.58 3.40
C GLU A 173 0.86 17.73 3.00
N PRO A 174 1.22 18.72 2.15
CA PRO A 174 2.61 18.93 1.80
C PRO A 174 3.38 19.25 3.09
N GLU A 175 4.46 18.51 3.36
CA GLU A 175 5.41 18.86 4.41
C GLU A 175 5.78 20.34 4.24
N GLN A 176 5.39 21.16 5.22
CA GLN A 176 5.86 22.54 5.28
C GLN A 176 7.36 22.48 5.56
N GLN A 177 8.18 22.61 4.51
CA GLN A 177 9.59 22.94 4.65
C GLN A 177 9.66 24.23 5.48
N THR A 178 10.14 24.11 6.72
CA THR A 178 10.46 25.24 7.60
C THR A 178 11.94 25.58 7.45
#